data_AF-A0A1Y3AQ15-F1
#
_entry.id   AF-A0A1Y3AQ15-F1
#
_cell.length_a   1.000
_cell.length_b   1.000
_cell.length_c   1.000
_cell.angle_alpha   90.00
_cell.angle_beta   90.00
_cell.angle_gamma   90.00
#
_symmetry.space_group_name_H-M   'P 1'
#
loop_
_entity.id
_entity.type
_entity.pdbx_description
1 polymer ?
#
loop_
_entity_poly.entity_id
_entity_poly.type
_entity_poly.pdbx_seq_one_letter_code
_entity_poly.pdbx_strand_id
1 'polypeptide(L)'
;MFIVPDFIDINEEQSLLDEVEHVFKTRRIRYEQTHWDDAIKNYRETEHLRWRPENQTIIDRIRQLAFEHDDNHIKFVHILEIKADGFIKPHVDSVR
;
A
#
# COMPACT_ATOMS: atom_id res chain seq x y z
N MET A 1 15.18 -12.37 1.87
CA MET A 1 14.06 -12.22 0.92
C MET A 1 13.08 -13.34 1.20
N PHE A 2 11.86 -12.99 1.61
CA PHE A 2 10.80 -13.91 2.02
C PHE A 2 9.56 -13.59 1.19
N ILE A 3 8.90 -14.61 0.63
CA ILE A 3 7.72 -14.48 -0.21
C ILE A 3 6.71 -15.52 0.25
N VAL A 4 5.46 -15.09 0.42
CA VAL A 4 4.33 -15.96 0.73
C VAL A 4 3.35 -15.86 -0.44
N PRO A 5 3.33 -16.85 -1.33
CA PRO A 5 2.40 -16.83 -2.46
C PRO A 5 0.96 -16.91 -1.94
N ASP A 6 0.06 -16.24 -2.64
CA ASP A 6 -1.39 -16.32 -2.40
C ASP A 6 -1.78 -16.06 -0.93
N PHE A 7 -1.08 -15.12 -0.28
CA PHE A 7 -1.33 -14.77 1.13
C PHE A 7 -2.75 -14.22 1.36
N ILE A 8 -3.28 -13.49 0.38
CA ILE A 8 -4.66 -13.01 0.34
C ILE A 8 -5.40 -13.76 -0.76
N ASP A 9 -6.69 -14.04 -0.53
CA ASP A 9 -7.53 -14.66 -1.55
C ASP A 9 -8.20 -13.63 -2.47
N ILE A 10 -8.86 -14.10 -3.54
CA ILE A 10 -9.50 -13.23 -4.54
C ILE A 10 -10.60 -12.32 -3.97
N ASN A 11 -11.28 -12.73 -2.89
CA ASN A 11 -12.30 -11.91 -2.25
C ASN A 11 -11.64 -10.82 -1.39
N GLU A 12 -10.54 -11.17 -0.71
CA GLU A 12 -9.71 -10.22 0.04
C GLU A 12 -9.05 -9.19 -0.88
N GLU A 13 -8.54 -9.62 -2.04
CA GLU A 13 -8.02 -8.74 -3.09
C GLU A 13 -9.08 -7.73 -3.56
N GLN A 14 -10.28 -8.21 -3.91
CA GLN A 14 -11.37 -7.34 -4.38
C GLN A 14 -11.82 -6.37 -3.27
N SER A 15 -11.92 -6.84 -2.02
CA SER A 15 -12.32 -6.01 -0.88
C SER A 15 -11.31 -4.89 -0.61
N LEU A 16 -10.01 -5.17 -0.70
CA LEU A 16 -8.96 -4.15 -0.60
C LEU A 16 -9.04 -3.16 -1.75
N LEU A 17 -9.21 -3.65 -2.99
CA LEU A 17 -9.29 -2.81 -4.17
C LEU A 17 -10.47 -1.83 -4.09
N ASP A 18 -11.66 -2.32 -3.72
CA ASP A 18 -12.87 -1.48 -3.57
C ASP A 18 -12.67 -0.36 -2.54
N GLU A 19 -11.99 -0.66 -1.42
CA GLU A 19 -11.69 0.34 -0.41
C GLU A 19 -10.64 1.35 -0.90
N VAL A 20 -9.55 0.88 -1.50
CA VAL A 20 -8.47 1.72 -2.04
C VAL A 20 -9.00 2.66 -3.12
N GLU A 21 -9.80 2.17 -4.06
CA GLU A 21 -10.43 2.98 -5.10
C GLU A 21 -11.35 4.05 -4.49
N HIS A 22 -12.13 3.68 -3.48
CA HIS A 22 -12.96 4.63 -2.74
C HIS A 22 -12.12 5.71 -2.06
N VAL A 23 -11.00 5.36 -1.42
CA VAL A 23 -10.08 6.31 -0.78
C VAL A 23 -9.52 7.28 -1.81
N PHE A 24 -9.00 6.80 -2.93
CA PHE A 24 -8.47 7.67 -3.99
C PHE A 24 -9.54 8.61 -4.56
N LYS A 25 -10.75 8.09 -4.81
CA LYS A 25 -11.88 8.88 -5.33
C LYS A 25 -12.32 9.96 -4.34
N THR A 26 -12.52 9.60 -3.08
CA THR A 26 -13.01 10.51 -2.04
C THR A 26 -12.00 11.60 -1.72
N ARG A 27 -10.71 11.26 -1.68
CA ARG A 27 -9.62 12.22 -1.44
C ARG A 27 -9.17 12.96 -2.70
N ARG A 28 -9.72 12.61 -3.87
CA ARG A 28 -9.41 13.21 -5.18
C ARG A 28 -7.92 13.15 -5.51
N ILE A 29 -7.27 12.04 -5.16
CA ILE A 29 -5.85 11.82 -5.43
C ILE A 29 -5.66 11.70 -6.95
N ARG A 30 -4.71 12.47 -7.49
CA ARG A 30 -4.39 12.50 -8.91
C ARG A 30 -3.09 11.78 -9.17
N TYR A 31 -2.89 11.37 -10.41
CA TYR A 31 -1.59 10.85 -10.82
C TYR A 31 -0.54 11.96 -10.89
N GLU A 32 0.65 11.60 -10.46
CA GLU A 32 1.86 12.39 -10.50
C GLU A 32 2.83 11.78 -11.52
N GLN A 33 3.51 12.65 -12.25
CA GLN A 33 4.47 12.22 -13.28
C GLN A 33 5.82 11.83 -12.67
N THR A 34 6.23 12.51 -11.59
CA THR A 34 7.57 12.39 -11.01
C THR A 34 7.53 12.61 -9.51
N HIS A 35 8.18 11.73 -8.75
CA HIS A 35 8.47 11.95 -7.32
C HIS A 35 9.72 12.84 -7.16
N TRP A 36 9.90 13.48 -5.99
CA TRP A 36 10.96 14.47 -5.76
C TRP A 36 12.38 13.89 -5.84
N ASP A 37 12.54 12.60 -5.54
CA ASP A 37 13.80 11.84 -5.63
C ASP A 37 13.94 11.08 -6.96
N ASP A 38 12.97 11.26 -7.87
CA ASP A 38 12.91 10.60 -9.18
C ASP A 38 12.76 9.06 -9.13
N ALA A 39 12.42 8.47 -7.97
CA ALA A 39 12.29 7.04 -7.77
C ALA A 39 11.03 6.44 -8.40
N ILE A 40 9.89 7.16 -8.38
CA ILE A 40 8.61 6.66 -8.89
C ILE A 40 8.08 7.56 -10.02
N LYS A 41 7.54 6.92 -11.07
CA LYS A 41 6.96 7.58 -12.25
C LYS A 41 5.53 7.11 -12.51
N ASN A 42 4.66 8.04 -12.96
CA ASN A 42 3.28 7.77 -13.37
C ASN A 42 2.47 7.00 -12.31
N TYR A 43 2.40 7.56 -11.11
CA TYR A 43 1.81 6.92 -9.94
C TYR A 43 0.83 7.84 -9.23
N ARG A 44 0.05 7.30 -8.31
CA ARG A 44 -0.68 8.08 -7.30
C ARG A 44 -0.53 7.39 -5.96
N GLU A 45 -0.46 8.17 -4.88
CA GLU A 45 -0.26 7.61 -3.56
C GLU A 45 -1.06 8.34 -2.48
N THR A 46 -1.30 7.65 -1.37
CA THR A 46 -1.85 8.25 -0.17
C THR A 46 -1.53 7.39 1.05
N GLU A 47 -1.75 7.94 2.23
CA GLU A 47 -1.59 7.26 3.51
C GLU A 47 -2.96 6.97 4.13
N HIS A 48 -3.24 5.72 4.49
CA HIS A 48 -4.53 5.31 5.03
C HIS A 48 -4.41 4.63 6.39
N LEU A 49 -5.28 5.04 7.31
CA LEU A 49 -5.24 4.59 8.70
C LEU A 49 -6.43 3.71 9.09
N ARG A 50 -7.62 4.01 8.55
CA ARG A 50 -8.88 3.42 9.01
C ARG A 50 -9.43 2.52 7.93
N TRP A 51 -9.14 1.23 8.05
CA TRP A 51 -9.63 0.20 7.15
C TRP A 51 -11.05 -0.25 7.52
N ARG A 52 -11.80 -0.75 6.56
CA ARG A 52 -13.04 -1.49 6.86
C ARG A 52 -12.70 -2.72 7.71
N PRO A 53 -13.61 -3.19 8.59
CA PRO A 53 -13.33 -4.31 9.48
C PRO A 53 -12.75 -5.54 8.76
N GLU A 54 -13.30 -5.89 7.60
CA GLU A 54 -12.86 -6.99 6.74
C GLU A 54 -11.46 -6.80 6.13
N ASN A 55 -11.04 -5.56 5.88
CA ASN A 55 -9.70 -5.27 5.37
C ASN A 55 -8.68 -5.09 6.50
N GLN A 56 -9.14 -4.63 7.67
CA GLN A 56 -8.29 -4.50 8.85
C GLN A 56 -7.73 -5.86 9.30
N THR A 57 -8.53 -6.93 9.19
CA THR A 57 -8.04 -8.30 9.49
C THR A 57 -6.89 -8.70 8.56
N ILE A 58 -6.90 -8.29 7.29
CA ILE A 58 -5.80 -8.53 6.35
C ILE A 58 -4.54 -7.78 6.80
N ILE A 59 -4.67 -6.48 7.10
CA ILE A 59 -3.54 -5.66 7.58
C ILE A 59 -2.95 -6.24 8.88
N ASP A 60 -3.79 -6.74 9.78
CA ASP A 60 -3.35 -7.34 11.04
C ASP A 60 -2.65 -8.69 10.81
N ARG A 61 -3.14 -9.51 9.86
CA ARG A 61 -2.45 -10.75 9.44
C ARG A 61 -1.07 -10.45 8.85
N ILE A 62 -0.94 -9.39 8.03
CA ILE A 62 0.37 -8.95 7.49
C ILE A 62 1.30 -8.58 8.64
N ARG A 63 0.82 -7.79 9.59
CA ARG A 63 1.59 -7.35 10.76
C ARG A 63 2.11 -8.53 11.59
N GLN A 64 1.22 -9.48 11.90
CA GLN A 64 1.57 -10.67 12.69
C GLN A 64 2.58 -11.58 11.98
N LEU A 65 2.56 -11.62 10.66
CA LEU A 65 3.46 -12.48 9.88
C LEU A 65 4.82 -11.84 9.64
N ALA A 66 4.86 -10.52 9.40
CA ALA A 66 6.04 -9.83 8.89
C ALA A 66 6.88 -9.12 9.98
N PHE A 67 6.33 -8.90 11.17
CA PHE A 67 6.97 -8.12 12.25
C PHE A 67 6.96 -8.86 13.58
N GLU A 68 7.88 -8.50 14.48
CA GLU A 68 7.89 -9.03 15.85
C GLU A 68 6.77 -8.40 16.69
N HIS A 69 6.36 -9.08 17.76
CA HIS A 69 5.18 -8.71 18.56
C HIS A 69 5.25 -7.29 19.18
N ASP A 70 6.46 -6.77 19.40
CA ASP A 70 6.73 -5.49 20.05
C ASP A 70 7.23 -4.41 19.07
N ASP A 71 7.19 -4.67 17.75
CA ASP A 71 7.63 -3.71 16.75
C ASP A 71 6.68 -2.50 16.68
N ASN A 72 7.28 -1.31 16.63
CA ASN A 72 6.53 -0.08 16.41
C ASN A 72 6.15 0.04 14.93
N HIS A 73 4.87 -0.17 14.63
CA HIS A 73 4.37 0.00 13.27
C HIS A 73 4.09 1.47 12.95
N ILE A 74 4.48 1.90 11.74
CA ILE A 74 3.96 3.13 11.15
C ILE A 74 2.44 2.99 11.09
N LYS A 75 1.74 3.96 11.69
CA LYS A 75 0.29 3.89 11.87
C LYS A 75 -0.45 3.91 10.53
N PHE A 76 0.02 4.76 9.62
CA PHE A 76 -0.55 4.90 8.29
C PHE A 76 0.05 3.87 7.35
N VAL A 77 -0.81 3.10 6.69
CA VAL A 77 -0.43 2.20 5.62
C VAL A 77 -0.32 3.02 4.34
N HIS A 78 0.84 2.95 3.68
CA HIS A 78 1.06 3.58 2.38
C HIS A 78 0.33 2.79 1.30
N ILE A 79 -0.44 3.50 0.47
CA ILE A 79 -1.12 2.95 -0.69
C ILE A 79 -0.47 3.58 -1.91
N LEU A 80 0.08 2.74 -2.79
CA LEU A 80 0.70 3.15 -4.04
C LEU A 80 -0.01 2.47 -5.21
N GLU A 81 -0.43 3.26 -6.19
CA GLU A 81 -0.93 2.75 -7.47
C GLU A 81 -0.06 3.27 -8.61
N ILE A 82 0.32 2.36 -9.50
CA ILE A 82 1.20 2.63 -10.64
C ILE A 82 0.41 2.40 -11.92
N LYS A 83 0.49 3.33 -12.86
CA LYS A 83 -0.11 3.14 -14.18
C LYS A 83 0.61 2.02 -14.95
N ALA A 84 -0.04 1.52 -15.99
CA ALA A 84 0.57 0.55 -16.91
C ALA A 84 1.90 1.05 -17.54
N ASP A 85 2.06 2.38 -17.71
CA ASP A 85 3.27 3.04 -18.21
C ASP A 85 4.13 3.67 -17.08
N GLY A 86 3.83 3.34 -15.83
CA GLY A 86 4.60 3.75 -14.66
C GLY A 86 5.61 2.71 -14.22
N PHE A 87 6.56 3.13 -13.40
CA PHE A 87 7.62 2.27 -12.88
C PHE A 87 8.25 2.84 -11.60
N ILE A 88 8.91 1.96 -10.87
CA ILE A 88 9.74 2.28 -9.72
C ILE A 88 11.20 2.00 -10.12
N LYS A 89 12.08 3.00 -9.98
CA LYS A 89 13.53 2.88 -10.17
C LYS A 89 14.17 2.15 -8.99
N PRO A 90 15.40 1.60 -9.16
CA PRO A 90 16.17 1.09 -8.04
C PRO A 90 16.34 2.17 -6.96
N HIS A 91 15.89 1.86 -5.74
CA HIS A 91 15.98 2.75 -4.59
C HIS A 91 16.07 1.92 -3.30
N VAL A 92 16.36 2.60 -2.19
CA VAL A 92 16.31 2.03 -0.84
C VAL A 92 15.37 2.92 -0.05
N ASP A 93 14.42 2.32 0.66
CA ASP A 93 13.51 3.05 1.53
C ASP A 93 14.29 3.88 2.56
N SER A 94 13.76 5.07 2.85
CA SER A 94 14.38 5.97 3.83
C SER A 94 14.40 5.35 5.22
N VAL A 95 15.52 5.48 5.92
CA VAL A 95 15.68 5.08 7.34
C VAL A 95 15.20 6.14 8.34
N ARG A 96 14.59 7.21 7.84
CA ARG A 96 14.12 8.36 8.62
C ARG A 96 12.65 8.25 8.99
#